data_AF-E9FN81-F1
#
_entry.id   AF-E9FN81-F1
#
_cell.length_a   1.000
_cell.length_b   1.000
_cell.length_c   1.000
_cell.angle_alpha   90.00
_cell.angle_beta   90.00
_cell.angle_gamma   90.00
#
_symmetry.space_group_name_H-M   'P 1'
#
loop_
_entity.id
_entity.type
_entity.pdbx_description
1 polymer ?
#
loop_
_entity_poly.entity_id
_entity_poly.type
_entity_poly.pdbx_seq_one_letter_code
_entity_poly.pdbx_strand_id
1 'polypeptide(L)'
;MNTKTISLLYRAVINKTRHFLKTDMGTHRVIPLYLFNLELLLKNNLLDSAQFFIDDLENLLTRQGYYFEKNYLLFLKGIYLIKTNQVELGKKECSKAMRICKEYNDSDTIEKLSKTFKSDFVI
;
A
#
# COMPACT_ATOMS: atom_id res chain seq x y z
N MET A 1 12.96 17.56 -3.43
CA MET A 1 11.98 17.84 -2.36
C MET A 1 12.41 17.07 -1.11
N ASN A 2 12.43 17.69 0.07
CA ASN A 2 12.97 17.06 1.29
C ASN A 2 12.03 15.93 1.78
N THR A 3 12.55 14.71 1.91
CA THR A 3 11.81 13.50 2.32
C THR A 3 11.17 13.63 3.71
N LYS A 4 11.78 14.43 4.60
CA LYS A 4 11.19 14.78 5.91
C LYS A 4 9.93 15.62 5.75
N THR A 5 9.93 16.60 4.84
CA THR A 5 8.77 17.45 4.56
C THR A 5 7.61 16.63 3.98
N ILE A 6 7.91 15.70 3.08
CA ILE A 6 6.92 14.79 2.49
C ILE A 6 6.28 13.90 3.57
N SER A 7 7.10 13.29 4.43
CA SER A 7 6.61 12.46 5.53
C SER A 7 5.76 13.25 6.54
N LEU A 8 6.13 14.50 6.83
CA LEU A 8 5.35 15.41 7.68
C LEU A 8 4.00 15.77 7.06
N LEU A 9 3.99 16.11 5.77
CA LEU A 9 2.75 16.42 5.04
C LEU A 9 1.81 15.22 5.02
N TYR A 10 2.33 14.01 4.79
CA TYR A 10 1.54 12.79 4.85
C TYR A 10 0.91 12.55 6.21
N ARG A 11 1.68 12.72 7.31
CA ARG A 11 1.14 12.64 8.67
C ARG A 11 0.08 13.71 8.95
N ALA A 12 0.25 14.92 8.43
CA ALA A 12 -0.73 16.00 8.59
C ALA A 12 -2.05 15.70 7.86
N VAL A 13 -1.97 15.19 6.62
CA VAL A 13 -3.16 14.77 5.85
C VAL A 13 -3.90 13.65 6.56
N ILE A 14 -3.18 12.65 7.08
CA ILE A 14 -3.77 11.57 7.90
C ILE A 14 -4.50 12.12 9.12
N ASN A 15 -3.84 12.93 9.95
CA ASN A 15 -4.45 13.44 11.18
C ASN A 15 -5.71 14.25 10.88
N LYS A 16 -5.70 15.05 9.81
CA LYS A 16 -6.87 15.81 9.38
C LYS A 16 -7.96 14.93 8.77
N THR A 17 -7.62 13.81 8.14
CA THR A 17 -8.62 12.93 7.49
C THR A 17 -9.16 11.83 8.40
N ARG A 18 -8.51 11.57 9.54
CA ARG A 18 -8.88 10.50 10.49
C ARG A 18 -10.31 10.63 11.03
N HIS A 19 -10.84 11.84 11.16
CA HIS A 19 -12.24 12.03 11.58
C HIS A 19 -13.26 11.51 10.55
N PHE A 20 -12.90 11.44 9.27
CA PHE A 20 -13.75 10.88 8.21
C PHE A 20 -13.77 9.34 8.20
N LEU A 21 -12.81 8.67 8.86
CA LEU A 21 -12.83 7.20 9.03
C LEU A 21 -14.01 6.71 9.90
N LYS A 22 -14.74 7.63 10.54
CA LYS A 22 -15.94 7.33 11.31
C LYS A 22 -17.19 7.16 10.44
N THR A 23 -17.14 7.61 9.18
CA THR A 23 -18.26 7.48 8.24
C THR A 23 -17.91 6.50 7.14
N ASP A 24 -18.90 5.77 6.63
CA ASP A 24 -18.68 4.76 5.61
C ASP A 24 -18.14 5.39 4.30
N MET A 25 -18.77 6.50 3.87
CA MET A 25 -18.30 7.30 2.74
C MET A 25 -16.90 7.90 2.95
N GLY A 26 -16.55 8.30 4.18
CA GLY A 26 -15.23 8.82 4.47
C GLY A 26 -14.17 7.72 4.42
N THR A 27 -14.50 6.52 4.88
CA THR A 27 -13.61 5.36 4.88
C THR A 27 -13.26 4.92 3.45
N HIS A 28 -14.25 4.87 2.54
CA HIS A 28 -14.03 4.59 1.11
C HIS A 28 -13.16 5.62 0.38
N ARG A 29 -13.03 6.85 0.89
CA ARG A 29 -12.17 7.89 0.30
C ARG A 29 -10.81 7.97 0.94
N VAL A 30 -10.71 7.69 2.24
CA VAL A 30 -9.47 7.83 3.00
C VAL A 30 -8.56 6.62 2.83
N ILE A 31 -9.08 5.40 2.76
CA ILE A 31 -8.25 4.19 2.57
C ILE A 31 -7.43 4.24 1.26
N PRO A 32 -8.01 4.62 0.10
CA PRO A 32 -7.22 4.79 -1.13
C PRO A 32 -6.09 5.80 -0.99
N LEU A 33 -6.29 6.89 -0.24
CA LEU A 33 -5.24 7.88 0.03
C LEU A 33 -4.09 7.29 0.86
N TYR A 34 -4.40 6.45 1.85
CA TYR A 34 -3.37 5.76 2.65
C TYR A 34 -2.56 4.79 1.79
N LEU A 35 -3.23 4.00 0.94
CA LEU A 35 -2.56 3.09 0.02
C LEU A 35 -1.67 3.82 -0.99
N PHE A 36 -2.16 4.95 -1.54
CA PHE A 36 -1.38 5.79 -2.44
C PHE A 36 -0.14 6.39 -1.76
N ASN A 37 -0.29 6.87 -0.52
CA ASN A 37 0.85 7.38 0.25
C ASN A 37 1.88 6.27 0.54
N LEU A 38 1.42 5.07 0.89
CA LEU A 38 2.31 3.92 1.07
C LEU A 38 3.08 3.59 -0.22
N GLU A 39 2.41 3.53 -1.37
CA GLU A 39 3.07 3.32 -2.67
C GLU A 39 4.16 4.37 -2.92
N LEU A 40 3.89 5.66 -2.66
CA LEU A 40 4.87 6.72 -2.82
C LEU A 40 6.04 6.63 -1.84
N LEU A 41 5.80 6.27 -0.59
CA LEU A 41 6.85 6.07 0.41
C LEU A 41 7.79 4.93 0.01
N LEU A 42 7.24 3.81 -0.47
CA LEU A 42 8.01 2.66 -0.94
C LEU A 42 8.86 3.01 -2.17
N LYS A 43 8.30 3.74 -3.15
CA LYS A 43 9.05 4.22 -4.33
C LYS A 43 10.24 5.11 -3.95
N ASN A 44 10.13 5.86 -2.85
CA ASN A 44 11.19 6.75 -2.36
C ASN A 44 12.08 6.12 -1.28
N ASN A 45 11.98 4.80 -1.03
CA ASN A 45 12.72 4.08 0.02
C ASN A 45 12.56 4.69 1.44
N LEU A 46 11.41 5.29 1.73
CA LEU A 46 11.08 5.85 3.05
C LEU A 46 10.45 4.78 3.95
N LEU A 47 11.24 3.76 4.29
CA LEU A 47 10.77 2.51 4.89
C LEU A 47 10.20 2.69 6.31
N ASP A 48 10.80 3.52 7.16
CA ASP A 48 10.28 3.79 8.52
C ASP A 48 8.87 4.39 8.47
N SER A 49 8.66 5.34 7.56
CA SER A 49 7.34 5.93 7.32
C SER A 49 6.40 4.90 6.71
N ALA A 50 6.86 4.06 5.79
CA ALA A 50 6.03 3.03 5.16
C ALA A 50 5.49 2.01 6.17
N GLN A 51 6.30 1.57 7.13
CA GLN A 51 5.88 0.66 8.20
C GLN A 51 4.68 1.21 8.97
N PHE A 52 4.73 2.48 9.37
CA PHE A 52 3.61 3.14 10.06
C PHE A 52 2.29 3.06 9.26
N PHE A 53 2.35 3.25 7.94
CA PHE A 53 1.18 3.16 7.09
C PHE A 53 0.66 1.73 6.92
N ILE A 54 1.56 0.76 6.86
CA ILE A 54 1.20 -0.67 6.82
C ILE A 54 0.41 -1.02 8.08
N ASP A 55 0.93 -0.67 9.26
CA ASP A 55 0.28 -1.00 10.53
C ASP A 55 -1.12 -0.34 10.67
N ASP A 56 -1.25 0.93 10.28
CA ASP A 56 -2.54 1.64 10.35
C ASP A 56 -3.55 1.04 9.34
N LEU A 57 -3.10 0.73 8.11
CA LEU A 57 -3.95 0.11 7.09
C LEU A 57 -4.41 -1.30 7.48
N GLU A 58 -3.55 -2.12 8.10
CA GLU A 58 -3.94 -3.44 8.58
C GLU A 58 -5.06 -3.36 9.62
N ASN A 59 -4.98 -2.40 10.53
CA ASN A 59 -6.02 -2.15 11.52
C ASN A 59 -7.33 -1.66 10.88
N LEU A 60 -7.24 -0.71 9.94
CA LEU A 60 -8.42 -0.16 9.24
C LEU A 60 -9.14 -1.20 8.38
N LEU A 61 -8.37 -2.09 7.74
CA LEU A 61 -8.89 -3.10 6.84
C LEU A 61 -9.39 -4.35 7.57
N THR A 62 -9.40 -4.41 8.90
CA THR A 62 -9.98 -5.55 9.65
C THR A 62 -11.46 -5.79 9.34
N ARG A 63 -12.20 -4.76 8.93
CA ARG A 63 -13.64 -4.83 8.60
C ARG A 63 -13.93 -5.58 7.29
N GLN A 64 -15.17 -6.05 7.14
CA GLN A 64 -15.65 -6.68 5.89
C GLN A 64 -15.83 -5.62 4.79
N GLY A 65 -15.61 -6.01 3.52
CA GLY A 65 -15.92 -5.18 2.34
C GLY A 65 -14.72 -4.69 1.51
N TYR A 66 -13.52 -4.55 2.10
CA TYR A 66 -12.35 -3.95 1.44
C TYR A 66 -11.43 -4.97 0.72
N TYR A 67 -11.99 -5.85 -0.10
CA TYR A 67 -11.22 -6.95 -0.70
C TYR A 67 -10.12 -6.45 -1.64
N PHE A 68 -10.41 -5.42 -2.45
CA PHE A 68 -9.44 -4.82 -3.34
C PHE A 68 -8.29 -4.17 -2.56
N GLU A 69 -8.62 -3.33 -1.58
CA GLU A 69 -7.64 -2.61 -0.76
C GLU A 69 -6.76 -3.56 0.06
N LYS A 70 -7.33 -4.67 0.57
CA LYS A 70 -6.58 -5.75 1.22
C LYS A 70 -5.59 -6.39 0.26
N ASN A 71 -6.01 -6.71 -0.95
CA ASN A 71 -5.14 -7.32 -1.94
C ASN A 71 -4.04 -6.35 -2.39
N TYR A 72 -4.36 -5.07 -2.51
CA TYR A 72 -3.37 -4.05 -2.85
C TYR A 72 -2.36 -3.82 -1.72
N LEU A 73 -2.82 -3.80 -0.45
CA LEU A 73 -1.92 -3.76 0.70
C LEU A 73 -1.01 -5.00 0.74
N LEU A 74 -1.54 -6.19 0.46
CA LEU A 74 -0.75 -7.43 0.38
C LEU A 74 0.42 -7.28 -0.59
N PHE A 75 0.15 -6.71 -1.76
CA PHE A 75 1.19 -6.43 -2.75
C PHE A 75 2.23 -5.42 -2.23
N LEU A 76 1.79 -4.27 -1.69
CA LEU A 76 2.70 -3.23 -1.18
C LEU A 76 3.54 -3.72 0.01
N LYS A 77 2.98 -4.58 0.88
CA LYS A 77 3.74 -5.28 1.92
C LYS A 77 4.81 -6.19 1.34
N GLY A 78 4.51 -6.89 0.24
CA GLY A 78 5.50 -7.68 -0.47
C GLY A 78 6.69 -6.82 -0.94
N ILE A 79 6.41 -5.67 -1.56
CA ILE A 79 7.45 -4.70 -1.98
C ILE A 79 8.27 -4.21 -0.79
N TYR A 80 7.61 -3.86 0.32
CA TYR A 80 8.29 -3.48 1.57
C TYR A 80 9.25 -4.58 2.06
N LEU A 81 8.78 -5.82 2.13
CA LEU A 81 9.60 -6.97 2.55
C LEU A 81 10.84 -7.13 1.68
N ILE A 82 10.71 -7.01 0.35
CA ILE A 82 11.84 -7.05 -0.58
C ILE A 82 12.84 -5.92 -0.26
N LYS A 83 12.37 -4.68 -0.08
CA LYS A 83 13.22 -3.53 0.25
C LYS A 83 13.87 -3.64 1.63
N THR A 84 13.29 -4.42 2.55
CA THR A 84 13.88 -4.76 3.86
C THR A 84 14.68 -6.07 3.87
N ASN A 85 15.14 -6.53 2.69
CA ASN A 85 15.98 -7.71 2.51
C ASN A 85 15.31 -9.08 2.80
N GLN A 86 13.98 -9.12 2.92
CA GLN A 86 13.18 -10.35 3.03
C GLN A 86 12.63 -10.74 1.65
N VAL A 87 13.54 -10.90 0.68
CA VAL A 87 13.21 -10.97 -0.76
C VAL A 87 12.26 -12.11 -1.11
N GLU A 88 12.55 -13.33 -0.66
CA GLU A 88 11.74 -14.51 -1.04
C GLU A 88 10.33 -14.45 -0.44
N LEU A 89 10.20 -13.97 0.80
CA LEU A 89 8.90 -13.74 1.42
C LEU A 89 8.13 -12.65 0.67
N GLY A 90 8.77 -11.52 0.35
CA GLY A 90 8.12 -10.42 -0.34
C GLY A 90 7.68 -10.78 -1.77
N LYS A 91 8.49 -11.56 -2.52
CA LYS A 91 8.10 -12.11 -3.82
C LYS A 91 6.85 -12.98 -3.70
N LYS A 92 6.82 -13.88 -2.70
CA LYS A 92 5.68 -14.76 -2.44
C LYS A 92 4.39 -13.97 -2.20
N GLU A 93 4.45 -12.91 -1.39
CA GLU A 93 3.28 -12.05 -1.12
C GLU A 93 2.84 -11.28 -2.38
N CYS A 94 3.77 -10.73 -3.16
CA CYS A 94 3.44 -10.07 -4.42
C CYS A 94 2.79 -11.02 -5.43
N SER A 95 3.35 -12.23 -5.59
CA SER A 95 2.79 -13.25 -6.48
C SER A 95 1.40 -13.70 -6.03
N LYS A 96 1.18 -13.83 -4.72
CA LYS A 96 -0.14 -14.12 -4.16
C LYS A 96 -1.15 -13.04 -4.50
N ALA A 97 -0.78 -11.76 -4.35
CA ALA A 97 -1.66 -10.64 -4.68
C ALA A 97 -2.02 -10.59 -6.18
N MET A 98 -1.05 -10.81 -7.06
CA MET A 98 -1.28 -10.89 -8.51
C MET A 98 -2.18 -12.07 -8.89
N ARG A 99 -2.01 -13.24 -8.23
CA ARG A 99 -2.85 -14.40 -8.47
C ARG A 99 -4.32 -14.13 -8.14
N ILE A 100 -4.57 -13.43 -7.03
CA ILE A 100 -5.92 -13.02 -6.64
C ILE A 100 -6.54 -12.12 -7.74
N CYS A 101 -5.83 -11.10 -8.23
CA CYS A 101 -6.33 -10.27 -9.33
C CYS A 101 -6.65 -11.10 -10.59
N LYS A 102 -5.84 -12.12 -10.89
CA LYS A 102 -6.07 -13.03 -12.01
C LYS A 102 -7.34 -13.86 -11.85
N GLU A 103 -7.65 -14.32 -10.64
CA GLU A 103 -8.90 -15.05 -10.34
C GLU A 103 -10.15 -14.19 -10.58
N TYR A 104 -10.04 -12.86 -10.45
CA TYR A 104 -11.11 -11.91 -10.72
C TYR A 104 -11.13 -11.33 -12.15
N ASN A 105 -10.26 -11.81 -13.05
CA ASN A 105 -10.08 -11.28 -14.42
C ASN A 105 -9.79 -9.77 -14.48
N ASP A 106 -9.14 -9.22 -13.46
CA ASP A 106 -8.75 -7.80 -13.42
C ASP A 106 -7.38 -7.59 -14.11
N SER A 107 -7.41 -7.60 -15.44
CA SER A 107 -6.21 -7.47 -16.28
C SER A 107 -5.47 -6.15 -16.07
N ASP A 108 -6.21 -5.06 -15.85
CA ASP A 108 -5.67 -3.71 -15.72
C ASP A 108 -4.85 -3.57 -14.43
N THR A 109 -5.38 -4.09 -13.31
CA THR A 109 -4.65 -4.11 -12.04
C THR A 109 -3.42 -5.01 -12.14
N ILE A 110 -3.51 -6.18 -12.80
CA ILE A 110 -2.33 -7.06 -13.00
C ILE A 110 -1.23 -6.33 -13.77
N GLU A 111 -1.58 -5.62 -14.84
CA GLU A 111 -0.61 -4.87 -15.63
C GLU A 111 0.06 -3.77 -14.79
N LYS A 112 -0.74 -2.99 -14.05
CA LYS A 112 -0.23 -1.97 -13.12
C LYS A 112 0.73 -2.57 -12.10
N LEU A 113 0.31 -3.62 -11.39
CA LEU A 113 1.12 -4.29 -10.37
C LEU A 113 2.41 -4.86 -10.94
N SER A 114 2.34 -5.47 -12.12
CA SER A 114 3.51 -6.03 -12.81
C SER A 114 4.53 -4.95 -13.19
N LYS A 115 4.06 -3.78 -13.64
CA LYS A 115 4.92 -2.62 -13.92
C LYS A 115 5.59 -2.10 -12.65
N THR A 116 4.83 -1.89 -11.58
CA THR A 116 5.37 -1.44 -10.27
C THR A 116 6.38 -2.44 -9.71
N PHE A 117 6.07 -3.75 -9.77
CA PHE A 117 7.00 -4.78 -9.35
C PHE A 117 8.29 -4.74 -10.16
N LYS A 118 8.24 -4.59 -11.49
CA LYS A 118 9.45 -4.50 -12.30
C LYS A 118 10.26 -3.23 -12.02
N SER A 119 9.62 -2.07 -11.85
CA SER A 119 10.32 -0.81 -11.59
C SER A 119 11.02 -0.80 -10.23
N ASP A 120 10.38 -1.34 -9.20
CA ASP A 120 10.88 -1.28 -7.83
C ASP A 120 11.95 -2.35 -7.54
N PHE A 121 12.19 -3.27 -8.50
CA PHE A 121 13.26 -4.27 -8.50
C PHE A 121 14.53 -3.85 -9.25
N VAL A 122 14.52 -2.69 -9.92
CA VAL A 122 15.76 -2.08 -10.41
C VAL A 122 16.45 -1.44 -9.21
N ILE A 123 17.18 -2.28 -8.47
CA ILE A 123 18.14 -1.88 -7.43
C ILE A 123 19.34 -1.22 -8.11
#